data_AF-A0A4V3BCR9-F1
#
_entry.id   AF-A0A4V3BCR9-F1
#
_cell.length_a   1.000
_cell.length_b   1.000
_cell.length_c   1.000
_cell.angle_alpha   90.00
_cell.angle_beta   90.00
_cell.angle_gamma   90.00
#
_symmetry.space_group_name_H-M   'P 1'
#
loop_
_entity.id
_entity.type
_entity.pdbx_description
1 polymer ?
#
loop_
_entity_poly.entity_id
_entity_poly.type
_entity_poly.pdbx_seq_one_letter_code
_entity_poly.pdbx_strand_id
1 'polypeptide(L)'
;MTNEAGGVTDESNLTQLIVEGDAARRLIPAILDLEYKYRKRELGGFLAQLHNSGEIALLSDANLEAIRRLDHNDFWMVFGALSDAIEHVIDQYPAVQRFAECLVERAGNDGASNTPFVSFVRWCEKHPSKAREIILGAKDGRADCQRSCLFALQGLNDFECLVDFVGDSRAEIRSIGFRALGRLKNMTIQDDQIGIDACLSEIQNPYSDDTRNAAIEAVFRVWNNEATEEKYRQDEVIKSLLAKPTDEDLVRLCAMLFYHKNASTGQTISAVLSKSQSISSSFETVSHWIDHALTWKDDRWSFKEVVAFIEAMVPRFEEPAKSKQFHSFCEWVWEDPANGSYLFARWLNSGDFSLCSFLAEMVSGGDKGAALPLLPQDLPHEAADQVFLARKCIGFLWLHEITAASILLSLVEHGHPNAVPEVEGLLWEPLLLSYSSELRPYLELQASSTSPTVAKASQDLVARHKAYIEGLRNAEEISELEPSNEARRAAAIKDHQRSTDIQKQARKMSIFGDTFHTATMLYGRKNFSMITGADGEKFPSITPLSEQSYSFEFPRLSVVDPVGFNRLLLVFRVEQRK
;
A
#
# COMPACT_ATOMS: atom_id res chain seq x y z
N MET A 1 6.47 -16.91 42.40
CA MET A 1 5.10 -17.38 42.61
C MET A 1 4.60 -17.87 41.28
N THR A 2 4.52 -19.20 41.19
CA THR A 2 4.04 -20.00 40.08
C THR A 2 2.56 -19.73 39.83
N ASN A 3 2.23 -19.21 38.65
CA ASN A 3 0.86 -19.22 38.14
C ASN A 3 0.67 -20.52 37.36
N GLU A 4 0.34 -21.60 38.09
CA GLU A 4 -0.41 -22.71 37.53
C GLU A 4 -1.87 -22.26 37.45
N ALA A 5 -2.38 -22.05 36.23
CA ALA A 5 -3.81 -21.84 36.03
C ALA A 5 -4.24 -22.35 34.65
N GLY A 6 -4.90 -23.52 34.65
CA GLY A 6 -5.93 -23.88 33.68
C GLY A 6 -5.48 -24.65 32.44
N GLY A 7 -5.18 -25.93 32.59
CA GLY A 7 -4.83 -26.78 31.44
C GLY A 7 -5.20 -28.25 31.62
N VAL A 8 -6.47 -28.58 31.90
CA VAL A 8 -7.06 -29.89 31.58
C VAL A 8 -8.57 -29.72 31.39
N THR A 9 -9.03 -29.29 30.20
CA THR A 9 -10.29 -29.84 29.69
C THR A 9 -9.99 -31.27 29.28
N ASP A 10 -10.57 -32.23 29.99
CA ASP A 10 -10.44 -33.67 29.78
C ASP A 10 -10.57 -34.02 28.29
N GLU A 11 -9.51 -34.50 27.64
CA GLU A 11 -9.51 -34.87 26.21
C GLU A 11 -10.68 -35.81 25.88
N SER A 12 -11.05 -36.67 26.84
CA SER A 12 -12.21 -37.56 26.77
C SER A 12 -13.52 -36.82 26.51
N ASN A 13 -13.74 -35.67 27.16
CA ASN A 13 -14.96 -34.86 26.98
C ASN A 13 -14.94 -34.13 25.63
N LEU A 14 -13.76 -33.71 25.16
CA LEU A 14 -13.60 -33.12 23.83
C LEU A 14 -13.88 -34.14 22.73
N THR A 15 -13.34 -35.35 22.84
CA THR A 15 -13.61 -36.48 21.93
C THR A 15 -15.11 -36.71 21.81
N GLN A 16 -15.79 -36.86 22.95
CA GLN A 16 -17.21 -37.17 22.98
C GLN A 16 -18.04 -36.10 22.27
N LEU A 17 -17.77 -34.81 22.51
CA LEU A 17 -18.49 -33.70 21.87
C LEU A 17 -18.31 -33.70 20.34
N ILE A 18 -17.11 -33.97 19.84
CA ILE A 18 -16.84 -33.97 18.40
C ILE A 18 -17.49 -35.18 17.72
N VAL A 19 -17.40 -36.37 18.33
CA VAL A 19 -17.98 -37.60 17.80
C VAL A 19 -19.52 -37.54 17.81
N GLU A 20 -20.13 -37.07 18.90
CA GLU A 20 -21.58 -36.84 18.96
C GLU A 20 -22.03 -35.77 17.95
N GLY A 21 -21.21 -34.75 17.76
CA GLY A 21 -21.42 -33.71 16.74
C GLY A 21 -21.46 -34.28 15.32
N ASP A 22 -20.50 -35.13 14.96
CA ASP A 22 -20.46 -35.80 13.64
C ASP A 22 -21.62 -36.77 13.46
N ALA A 23 -21.93 -37.59 14.46
CA ALA A 23 -23.09 -38.50 14.45
C ALA A 23 -24.42 -37.75 14.23
N ALA A 24 -24.53 -36.53 14.76
CA ALA A 24 -25.67 -35.64 14.54
C ALA A 24 -25.61 -34.81 13.24
N ARG A 25 -24.62 -35.03 12.37
CA ARG A 25 -24.33 -34.24 11.15
C ARG A 25 -24.12 -32.74 11.43
N ARG A 26 -23.50 -32.42 12.57
CA ARG A 26 -23.18 -31.06 13.02
C ARG A 26 -21.72 -30.94 13.44
N LEU A 27 -20.81 -31.67 12.78
CA LEU A 27 -19.38 -31.63 13.09
C LEU A 27 -18.82 -30.20 12.96
N ILE A 28 -19.09 -29.52 11.84
CA ILE A 28 -18.56 -28.16 11.61
C ILE A 28 -19.05 -27.14 12.65
N PRO A 29 -20.36 -27.05 12.98
CA PRO A 29 -20.82 -26.25 14.11
C PRO A 29 -20.19 -26.64 15.45
N ALA A 30 -19.97 -27.94 15.71
CA ALA A 30 -19.33 -28.39 16.94
C ALA A 30 -17.87 -27.91 17.04
N ILE A 31 -17.11 -27.95 15.94
CA ILE A 31 -15.75 -27.40 15.86
C ILE A 31 -15.77 -25.88 16.09
N LEU A 32 -16.72 -25.18 15.48
CA LEU A 32 -16.88 -23.74 15.65
C LEU A 32 -17.15 -23.35 17.11
N ASP A 33 -18.07 -24.04 17.79
CA ASP A 33 -18.36 -23.84 19.20
C ASP A 33 -17.13 -24.06 20.10
N LEU A 34 -16.29 -25.04 19.74
CA LEU A 34 -15.06 -25.34 20.46
C LEU A 34 -13.99 -24.25 20.26
N GLU A 35 -13.85 -23.74 19.04
CA GLU A 35 -12.95 -22.62 18.74
C GLU A 35 -13.39 -21.34 19.47
N TYR A 36 -14.69 -21.04 19.51
CA TYR A 36 -15.22 -19.90 20.25
C TYR A 36 -14.97 -20.00 21.77
N LYS A 37 -15.15 -21.19 22.35
CA LYS A 37 -15.05 -21.38 23.81
C LYS A 37 -13.61 -21.51 24.30
N TYR A 38 -12.72 -22.11 23.52
CA TYR A 38 -11.43 -22.56 24.03
C TYR A 38 -10.21 -22.09 23.21
N ARG A 39 -10.39 -21.54 22.00
CA ARG A 39 -9.30 -21.16 21.06
C ARG A 39 -8.13 -22.16 21.05
N LYS A 40 -8.44 -23.44 20.86
CA LYS A 40 -7.44 -24.50 20.96
C LYS A 40 -6.62 -24.58 19.68
N ARG A 41 -5.39 -24.07 19.73
CA ARG A 41 -4.42 -24.07 18.61
C ARG A 41 -4.00 -25.46 18.08
N GLU A 42 -4.52 -26.56 18.62
CA GLU A 42 -4.11 -27.94 18.29
C GLU A 42 -5.26 -28.84 17.82
N LEU A 43 -6.41 -28.26 17.43
CA LEU A 43 -7.57 -29.06 16.98
C LEU A 43 -7.31 -29.87 15.70
N GLY A 44 -6.43 -29.42 14.79
CA GLY A 44 -6.23 -30.07 13.50
C GLY A 44 -5.71 -31.50 13.58
N GLY A 45 -4.60 -31.72 14.29
CA GLY A 45 -4.06 -33.06 14.54
C GLY A 45 -5.06 -33.99 15.25
N PHE A 46 -5.85 -33.46 16.18
CA PHE A 46 -6.87 -34.23 16.90
C PHE A 46 -8.04 -34.64 15.99
N LEU A 47 -8.56 -33.73 15.16
CA LEU A 47 -9.59 -34.04 14.16
C LEU A 47 -9.12 -35.11 13.18
N ALA A 48 -7.86 -35.05 12.75
CA ALA A 48 -7.28 -36.07 11.88
C ALA A 48 -7.20 -37.43 12.58
N GLN A 49 -6.82 -37.49 13.86
CA GLN A 49 -6.79 -38.74 14.63
C GLN A 49 -8.16 -39.40 14.71
N LEU A 50 -9.21 -38.65 15.05
CA LEU A 50 -10.58 -39.15 15.12
C LEU A 50 -11.09 -39.62 13.74
N HIS A 51 -10.69 -38.94 12.68
CA HIS A 51 -11.02 -39.38 11.33
C HIS A 51 -10.31 -40.70 10.98
N ASN A 52 -9.01 -40.79 11.29
CA ASN A 52 -8.20 -41.97 11.01
C ASN A 52 -8.64 -43.20 11.84
N SER A 53 -9.20 -43.01 13.04
CA SER A 53 -9.81 -44.09 13.84
C SER A 53 -11.22 -44.48 13.36
N GLY A 54 -11.80 -43.72 12.43
CA GLY A 54 -13.15 -43.92 11.91
C GLY A 54 -14.25 -43.41 12.85
N GLU A 55 -13.90 -42.66 13.90
CA GLU A 55 -14.86 -42.07 14.83
C GLU A 55 -15.60 -40.88 14.24
N ILE A 56 -14.99 -40.18 13.27
CA ILE A 56 -15.65 -39.12 12.49
C ILE A 56 -15.38 -39.25 10.98
N ALA A 57 -16.32 -38.75 10.18
CA ALA A 57 -16.17 -38.65 8.73
C ALA A 57 -15.82 -37.22 8.28
N LEU A 58 -14.66 -36.71 8.72
CA LEU A 58 -14.22 -35.32 8.47
C LEU A 58 -14.31 -34.94 6.98
N LEU A 59 -13.82 -35.80 6.09
CA LEU A 59 -13.77 -35.57 4.64
C LEU A 59 -15.08 -35.87 3.89
N SER A 60 -16.20 -36.05 4.61
CA SER A 60 -17.49 -36.40 3.98
C SER A 60 -18.11 -35.24 3.19
N ASP A 61 -18.90 -35.57 2.17
CA ASP A 61 -19.60 -34.56 1.35
C ASP A 61 -20.55 -33.68 2.19
N ALA A 62 -21.11 -34.21 3.28
CA ALA A 62 -21.95 -33.45 4.20
C ALA A 62 -21.15 -32.35 4.92
N ASN A 63 -19.91 -32.65 5.32
CA ASN A 63 -19.02 -31.69 5.98
C ASN A 63 -18.46 -30.67 4.98
N LEU A 64 -18.16 -31.07 3.74
CA LEU A 64 -17.79 -30.13 2.67
C LEU A 64 -18.91 -29.11 2.42
N GLU A 65 -20.16 -29.57 2.34
CA GLU A 65 -21.32 -28.68 2.16
C GLU A 65 -21.56 -27.77 3.37
N ALA A 66 -21.33 -28.26 4.59
CA ALA A 66 -21.41 -27.45 5.80
C ALA A 66 -20.36 -26.32 5.79
N ILE A 67 -19.12 -26.58 5.37
CA ILE A 67 -18.06 -25.57 5.24
C ILE A 67 -18.46 -24.47 4.24
N ARG A 68 -19.00 -24.85 3.08
CA ARG A 68 -19.44 -23.88 2.05
C ARG A 68 -20.52 -22.92 2.55
N ARG A 69 -21.34 -23.36 3.52
CA ARG A 69 -22.46 -22.57 4.08
C ARG A 69 -22.08 -21.70 5.27
N LEU A 70 -20.84 -21.75 5.76
CA LEU A 70 -20.40 -20.89 6.86
C LEU A 70 -20.40 -19.43 6.44
N ASP A 71 -20.78 -18.54 7.35
CA ASP A 71 -20.58 -17.10 7.19
C ASP A 71 -19.09 -16.75 7.26
N HIS A 72 -18.72 -15.55 6.80
CA HIS A 72 -17.31 -15.14 6.65
C HIS A 72 -16.50 -15.31 7.95
N ASN A 73 -17.00 -14.80 9.08
CA ASN A 73 -16.28 -14.87 10.36
C ASN A 73 -16.16 -16.30 10.90
N ASP A 74 -17.23 -17.08 10.77
CA ASP A 74 -17.26 -18.47 11.27
C ASP A 74 -16.34 -19.37 10.44
N PHE A 75 -16.26 -19.15 9.13
CA PHE A 75 -15.30 -19.84 8.28
C PHE A 75 -13.87 -19.61 8.75
N TRP A 76 -13.48 -18.35 8.96
CA TRP A 76 -12.13 -18.02 9.42
C TRP A 76 -11.81 -18.55 10.82
N MET A 77 -12.82 -18.73 11.67
CA MET A 77 -12.64 -19.33 12.99
C MET A 77 -12.21 -20.80 12.91
N VAL A 78 -12.75 -21.59 11.98
CA VAL A 78 -12.42 -23.02 11.84
C VAL A 78 -11.33 -23.29 10.79
N PHE A 79 -11.05 -22.34 9.91
CA PHE A 79 -10.13 -22.48 8.78
C PHE A 79 -8.75 -23.02 9.18
N GLY A 80 -8.17 -22.51 10.27
CA GLY A 80 -6.86 -22.95 10.75
C GLY A 80 -6.83 -24.41 11.14
N ALA A 81 -7.79 -24.86 11.97
CA ALA A 81 -7.88 -26.24 12.43
C ALA A 81 -8.15 -27.23 11.28
N LEU A 82 -9.05 -26.87 10.35
CA LEU A 82 -9.36 -27.71 9.19
C LEU A 82 -8.17 -27.80 8.22
N SER A 83 -7.46 -26.69 7.99
CA SER A 83 -6.27 -26.68 7.14
C SER A 83 -5.13 -27.52 7.73
N ASP A 84 -4.94 -27.48 9.04
CA ASP A 84 -3.93 -28.26 9.76
C ASP A 84 -4.23 -29.78 9.70
N ALA A 85 -5.50 -30.16 9.82
CA ALA A 85 -5.92 -31.56 9.77
C ALA A 85 -5.49 -32.30 8.48
N ILE A 86 -5.45 -31.61 7.34
CA ILE A 86 -5.09 -32.18 6.02
C ILE A 86 -3.76 -32.94 6.07
N GLU A 87 -2.76 -32.38 6.75
CA GLU A 87 -1.41 -32.95 6.82
C GLU A 87 -1.39 -34.33 7.54
N HIS A 88 -2.38 -34.62 8.37
CA HIS A 88 -2.39 -35.76 9.30
C HIS A 88 -3.42 -36.84 8.95
N VAL A 89 -4.32 -36.59 7.99
CA VAL A 89 -5.34 -37.56 7.57
C VAL A 89 -4.72 -38.70 6.76
N ILE A 90 -5.19 -39.93 7.00
CA ILE A 90 -4.82 -41.13 6.27
C ILE A 90 -6.05 -41.57 5.43
N ASP A 91 -6.13 -41.10 4.19
CA ASP A 91 -7.22 -41.44 3.26
C ASP A 91 -6.70 -41.50 1.81
N GLN A 92 -7.57 -41.78 0.84
CA GLN A 92 -7.29 -41.72 -0.58
C GLN A 92 -7.15 -40.27 -1.04
N TYR A 93 -6.23 -40.02 -1.98
CA TYR A 93 -5.95 -38.66 -2.45
C TYR A 93 -7.18 -37.88 -2.95
N PRO A 94 -8.21 -38.48 -3.60
CA PRO A 94 -9.35 -37.69 -4.08
C PRO A 94 -10.20 -37.11 -2.96
N ALA A 95 -10.23 -37.75 -1.78
CA ALA A 95 -10.96 -37.23 -0.63
C ALA A 95 -10.20 -36.04 -0.02
N VAL A 96 -8.90 -36.19 0.20
CA VAL A 96 -8.02 -35.16 0.76
C VAL A 96 -7.96 -33.94 -0.17
N GLN A 97 -7.81 -34.16 -1.48
CA GLN A 97 -7.80 -33.10 -2.49
C GLN A 97 -9.10 -32.29 -2.48
N ARG A 98 -10.27 -32.94 -2.53
CA ARG A 98 -11.57 -32.24 -2.53
C ARG A 98 -11.76 -31.39 -1.27
N PHE A 99 -11.24 -31.86 -0.14
CA PHE A 99 -11.30 -31.13 1.12
C PHE A 99 -10.40 -29.89 1.09
N ALA A 100 -9.16 -30.00 0.62
CA ALA A 100 -8.28 -28.85 0.43
C ALA A 100 -8.86 -27.83 -0.57
N GLU A 101 -9.39 -28.29 -1.71
CA GLU A 101 -10.04 -27.45 -2.72
C GLU A 101 -11.25 -26.68 -2.14
N CYS A 102 -12.08 -27.34 -1.31
CA CYS A 102 -13.23 -26.72 -0.66
C CYS A 102 -12.83 -25.55 0.26
N LEU A 103 -11.76 -25.71 1.05
CA LEU A 103 -11.26 -24.65 1.94
C LEU A 103 -10.71 -23.47 1.15
N VAL A 104 -9.95 -23.73 0.09
CA VAL A 104 -9.38 -22.68 -0.77
C VAL A 104 -10.50 -21.92 -1.50
N GLU A 105 -11.47 -22.64 -2.07
CA GLU A 105 -12.65 -22.06 -2.73
C GLU A 105 -13.41 -21.13 -1.78
N ARG A 106 -13.61 -21.56 -0.53
CA ARG A 106 -14.34 -20.76 0.47
C ARG A 106 -13.53 -19.56 0.98
N ALA A 107 -12.20 -19.65 1.04
CA ALA A 107 -11.33 -18.55 1.46
C ALA A 107 -11.18 -17.44 0.40
N GLY A 108 -11.30 -17.78 -0.90
CA GLY A 108 -11.26 -16.80 -1.98
C GLY A 108 -9.88 -16.15 -2.17
N ASN A 109 -9.86 -14.82 -2.36
CA ASN A 109 -8.64 -14.05 -2.66
C ASN A 109 -7.91 -13.52 -1.41
N ASP A 110 -8.14 -14.11 -0.24
CA ASP A 110 -7.40 -13.74 0.96
C ASP A 110 -5.93 -14.23 0.89
N GLY A 111 -5.00 -13.48 1.49
CA GLY A 111 -3.57 -13.83 1.48
C GLY A 111 -3.24 -15.20 2.11
N ALA A 112 -4.11 -15.73 2.97
CA ALA A 112 -3.98 -17.06 3.58
C ALA A 112 -4.77 -18.15 2.85
N SER A 113 -5.49 -17.85 1.75
CA SER A 113 -6.41 -18.81 1.11
C SER A 113 -5.75 -20.09 0.63
N ASN A 114 -4.45 -20.04 0.29
CA ASN A 114 -3.68 -21.19 -0.19
C ASN A 114 -3.06 -22.06 0.93
N THR A 115 -3.25 -21.74 2.21
CA THR A 115 -2.74 -22.56 3.33
C THR A 115 -3.14 -24.05 3.25
N PRO A 116 -4.37 -24.43 2.86
CA PRO A 116 -4.74 -25.84 2.72
C PRO A 116 -3.86 -26.61 1.72
N PHE A 117 -3.40 -25.97 0.65
CA PHE A 117 -2.49 -26.59 -0.31
C PHE A 117 -1.08 -26.78 0.24
N VAL A 118 -0.63 -25.92 1.17
CA VAL A 118 0.64 -26.16 1.89
C VAL A 118 0.54 -27.43 2.74
N SER A 119 -0.58 -27.62 3.45
CA SER A 119 -0.82 -28.86 4.20
C SER A 119 -0.94 -30.07 3.28
N PHE A 120 -1.54 -29.92 2.09
CA PHE A 120 -1.63 -30.99 1.10
C PHE A 120 -0.25 -31.40 0.54
N VAL A 121 0.67 -30.46 0.35
CA VAL A 121 2.07 -30.79 0.00
C VAL A 121 2.71 -31.67 1.08
N ARG A 122 2.56 -31.31 2.35
CA ARG A 122 3.08 -32.11 3.48
C ARG A 122 2.40 -33.47 3.60
N TRP A 123 1.12 -33.55 3.25
CA TRP A 123 0.42 -34.82 3.13
C TRP A 123 1.05 -35.70 2.03
N CYS A 124 1.37 -35.14 0.86
CA CYS A 124 2.09 -35.85 -0.20
C CYS A 124 3.50 -36.30 0.22
N GLU A 125 4.23 -35.49 1.00
CA GLU A 125 5.53 -35.85 1.61
C GLU A 125 5.40 -37.13 2.48
N LYS A 126 4.33 -37.24 3.27
CA LYS A 126 4.07 -38.40 4.15
C LYS A 126 3.49 -39.62 3.42
N HIS A 127 2.90 -39.43 2.23
CA HIS A 127 2.22 -40.48 1.46
C HIS A 127 2.78 -40.61 0.02
N PRO A 128 4.06 -40.98 -0.15
CA PRO A 128 4.73 -40.93 -1.45
C PRO A 128 4.10 -41.87 -2.50
N SER A 129 3.53 -43.01 -2.09
CA SER A 129 2.81 -43.90 -3.02
C SER A 129 1.58 -43.23 -3.62
N LYS A 130 0.86 -42.42 -2.83
CA LYS A 130 -0.32 -41.65 -3.29
C LYS A 130 0.07 -40.44 -4.12
N ALA A 131 1.14 -39.75 -3.76
CA ALA A 131 1.67 -38.69 -4.60
C ALA A 131 2.09 -39.19 -6.00
N ARG A 132 2.70 -40.39 -6.08
CA ARG A 132 3.01 -41.05 -7.37
C ARG A 132 1.75 -41.41 -8.17
N GLU A 133 0.67 -41.82 -7.50
CA GLU A 133 -0.63 -42.10 -8.14
C GLU A 133 -1.21 -40.85 -8.81
N ILE A 134 -1.10 -39.68 -8.16
CA ILE A 134 -1.50 -38.38 -8.72
C ILE A 134 -0.64 -38.06 -9.95
N ILE A 135 0.68 -38.19 -9.86
CA ILE A 135 1.61 -37.87 -10.94
C ILE A 135 1.34 -38.72 -12.18
N LEU A 136 1.21 -40.04 -12.01
CA LEU A 136 0.85 -40.95 -13.10
C LEU A 136 -0.50 -40.58 -13.70
N GLY A 137 -1.50 -40.30 -12.86
CA GLY A 137 -2.81 -39.86 -13.32
C GLY A 137 -2.79 -38.58 -14.15
N ALA A 138 -1.96 -37.61 -13.75
CA ALA A 138 -1.80 -36.38 -14.50
C ALA A 138 -1.17 -36.64 -15.87
N LYS A 139 -0.14 -37.50 -15.93
CA LYS A 139 0.48 -37.95 -17.19
C LYS A 139 -0.48 -38.75 -18.08
N ASP A 140 -1.43 -39.46 -17.51
CA ASP A 140 -2.49 -40.17 -18.24
C ASP A 140 -3.64 -39.25 -18.70
N GLY A 141 -3.60 -37.96 -18.35
CA GLY A 141 -4.60 -36.96 -18.78
C GLY A 141 -5.82 -36.82 -17.85
N ARG A 142 -5.76 -37.34 -16.62
CA ARG A 142 -6.85 -37.18 -15.64
C ARG A 142 -6.85 -35.75 -15.05
N ALA A 143 -7.94 -35.02 -15.28
CA ALA A 143 -8.06 -33.59 -14.92
C ALA A 143 -8.02 -33.31 -13.41
N ASP A 144 -8.58 -34.21 -12.59
CA ASP A 144 -8.47 -34.16 -11.13
C ASP A 144 -7.01 -34.28 -10.68
N CYS A 145 -6.27 -35.25 -11.22
CA CYS A 145 -4.85 -35.42 -10.93
C CYS A 145 -4.01 -34.22 -11.38
N GLN A 146 -4.27 -33.67 -12.57
CA GLN A 146 -3.55 -32.50 -13.10
C GLN A 146 -3.64 -31.29 -12.15
N ARG A 147 -4.82 -31.01 -11.59
CA ARG A 147 -5.03 -29.91 -10.63
C ARG A 147 -4.18 -30.05 -9.36
N SER A 148 -3.99 -31.27 -8.88
CA SER A 148 -3.19 -31.58 -7.68
C SER A 148 -1.71 -31.89 -7.96
N CYS A 149 -1.33 -32.07 -9.23
CA CYS A 149 -0.03 -32.64 -9.60
C CYS A 149 1.15 -31.74 -9.19
N LEU A 150 0.97 -30.43 -9.22
CA LEU A 150 1.96 -29.46 -8.72
C LEU A 150 2.36 -29.78 -7.27
N PHE A 151 1.36 -29.98 -6.40
CA PHE A 151 1.59 -30.25 -4.99
C PHE A 151 2.18 -31.64 -4.74
N ALA A 152 1.79 -32.63 -5.55
CA ALA A 152 2.35 -33.97 -5.50
C ALA A 152 3.84 -33.99 -5.90
N LEU A 153 4.22 -33.27 -6.97
CA LEU A 153 5.62 -33.11 -7.40
C LEU A 153 6.43 -32.40 -6.31
N GLN A 154 5.90 -31.32 -5.75
CA GLN A 154 6.54 -30.59 -4.67
C GLN A 154 6.74 -31.47 -3.42
N GLY A 155 5.75 -32.27 -3.05
CA GLY A 155 5.81 -33.12 -1.87
C GLY A 155 6.71 -34.36 -2.05
N LEU A 156 6.79 -34.93 -3.25
CA LEU A 156 7.77 -35.99 -3.53
C LEU A 156 9.20 -35.46 -3.57
N ASN A 157 9.37 -34.21 -3.98
CA ASN A 157 10.67 -33.55 -4.08
C ASN A 157 11.66 -34.32 -4.97
N ASP A 158 11.15 -34.83 -6.10
CA ASP A 158 11.88 -35.70 -7.04
C ASP A 158 12.18 -34.92 -8.33
N PHE A 159 13.43 -34.46 -8.45
CA PHE A 159 13.87 -33.66 -9.59
C PHE A 159 13.94 -34.48 -10.90
N GLU A 160 14.30 -35.75 -10.85
CA GLU A 160 14.34 -36.60 -12.05
C GLU A 160 12.93 -36.74 -12.65
N CYS A 161 11.93 -36.99 -11.80
CA CYS A 161 10.54 -37.04 -12.23
C CYS A 161 10.05 -35.70 -12.81
N LEU A 162 10.52 -34.58 -12.25
CA LEU A 162 10.18 -33.24 -12.72
C LEU A 162 10.71 -32.96 -14.14
N VAL A 163 11.91 -33.42 -14.47
CA VAL A 163 12.52 -33.23 -15.80
C VAL A 163 11.62 -33.82 -16.89
N ASP A 164 10.98 -34.96 -16.63
CA ASP A 164 10.01 -35.57 -17.56
C ASP A 164 8.75 -34.70 -17.77
N PHE A 165 8.36 -33.89 -16.79
CA PHE A 165 7.24 -32.95 -16.94
C PHE A 165 7.66 -31.75 -17.77
N VAL A 166 8.82 -31.17 -17.48
CA VAL A 166 9.36 -30.02 -18.22
C VAL A 166 9.60 -30.36 -19.71
N GLY A 167 9.98 -31.60 -20.00
CA GLY A 167 10.16 -32.11 -21.37
C GLY A 167 8.87 -32.58 -22.07
N ASP A 168 7.70 -32.57 -21.41
CA ASP A 168 6.47 -33.13 -21.99
C ASP A 168 6.03 -32.36 -23.24
N SER A 169 5.43 -33.08 -24.19
CA SER A 169 4.91 -32.51 -25.44
C SER A 169 3.60 -31.76 -25.27
N ARG A 170 2.90 -31.93 -24.14
CA ARG A 170 1.62 -31.27 -23.83
C ARG A 170 1.86 -30.04 -22.97
N ALA A 171 1.29 -28.90 -23.39
CA ALA A 171 1.46 -27.62 -22.71
C ALA A 171 1.01 -27.65 -21.25
N GLU A 172 -0.11 -28.32 -20.94
CA GLU A 172 -0.67 -28.34 -19.59
C GLU A 172 0.25 -29.08 -18.61
N ILE A 173 0.85 -30.18 -19.06
CA ILE A 173 1.80 -30.98 -18.25
C ILE A 173 3.12 -30.24 -18.09
N ARG A 174 3.62 -29.64 -19.17
CA ARG A 174 4.85 -28.85 -19.15
C ARG A 174 4.76 -27.68 -18.17
N SER A 175 3.63 -26.98 -18.17
CA SER A 175 3.39 -25.86 -17.26
C SER A 175 3.37 -26.27 -15.79
N ILE A 176 2.79 -27.44 -15.47
CA ILE A 176 2.87 -28.04 -14.13
C ILE A 176 4.34 -28.28 -13.74
N GLY A 177 5.15 -28.82 -14.66
CA GLY A 177 6.59 -29.04 -14.45
C GLY A 177 7.33 -27.74 -14.08
N PHE A 178 7.18 -26.68 -14.88
CA PHE A 178 7.81 -25.40 -14.56
C PHE A 178 7.32 -24.81 -13.23
N ARG A 179 6.01 -24.84 -12.95
CA ARG A 179 5.48 -24.37 -11.65
C ARG A 179 6.07 -25.15 -10.48
N ALA A 180 6.29 -26.46 -10.64
CA ALA A 180 6.87 -27.28 -9.60
C ALA A 180 8.37 -27.00 -9.41
N LEU A 181 9.12 -26.75 -10.49
CA LEU A 181 10.57 -26.51 -10.45
C LEU A 181 11.01 -25.52 -9.38
N GLY A 182 10.45 -24.30 -9.38
CA GLY A 182 10.79 -23.28 -8.38
C GLY A 182 10.29 -23.56 -6.95
N ARG A 183 9.61 -24.68 -6.71
CA ARG A 183 9.01 -25.06 -5.43
C ARG A 183 9.64 -26.31 -4.81
N LEU A 184 10.52 -27.01 -5.53
CA LEU A 184 11.30 -28.12 -4.95
C LEU A 184 12.25 -27.60 -3.87
N LYS A 185 12.49 -28.44 -2.88
CA LYS A 185 13.44 -28.26 -1.78
C LYS A 185 14.71 -29.06 -2.09
N ASN A 186 15.82 -28.71 -1.45
CA ASN A 186 17.06 -29.49 -1.49
C ASN A 186 17.62 -29.77 -2.91
N MET A 187 17.35 -28.89 -3.88
CA MET A 187 17.96 -28.98 -5.20
C MET A 187 19.47 -28.78 -5.09
N THR A 188 20.23 -29.54 -5.88
CA THR A 188 21.66 -29.31 -6.03
C THR A 188 21.91 -28.14 -7.00
N ILE A 189 23.11 -27.56 -6.95
CA ILE A 189 23.52 -26.52 -7.91
C ILE A 189 23.36 -27.02 -9.36
N GLN A 190 23.59 -28.31 -9.62
CA GLN A 190 23.42 -28.89 -10.94
C GLN A 190 21.94 -28.96 -11.35
N ASP A 191 21.05 -29.30 -10.42
CA ASP A 191 19.61 -29.32 -10.66
C ASP A 191 19.08 -27.91 -10.94
N ASP A 192 19.55 -26.91 -10.19
CA ASP A 192 19.22 -25.50 -10.42
C ASP A 192 19.64 -25.07 -11.83
N GLN A 193 20.87 -25.38 -12.24
CA GLN A 193 21.39 -25.05 -13.58
C GLN A 193 20.57 -25.72 -14.69
N ILE A 194 20.26 -27.01 -14.56
CA ILE A 194 19.42 -27.74 -15.53
C ILE A 194 18.02 -27.11 -15.60
N GLY A 195 17.46 -26.76 -14.44
CA GLY A 195 16.15 -26.09 -14.35
C GLY A 195 16.14 -24.72 -15.01
N ILE A 196 17.16 -23.90 -14.77
CA ILE A 196 17.33 -22.57 -15.37
C ILE A 196 17.51 -22.69 -16.89
N ASP A 197 18.32 -23.63 -17.36
CA ASP A 197 18.51 -23.87 -18.79
C ASP A 197 17.20 -24.25 -19.49
N ALA A 198 16.38 -25.10 -18.85
CA ALA A 198 15.08 -25.45 -19.36
C ALA A 198 14.11 -24.26 -19.38
N CYS A 199 14.12 -23.43 -18.32
CA CYS A 199 13.31 -22.21 -18.26
C CYS A 199 13.71 -21.22 -19.35
N LEU A 200 15.01 -21.00 -19.55
CA LEU A 200 15.51 -20.09 -20.57
C LEU A 200 15.15 -20.57 -21.98
N SER A 201 15.27 -21.88 -22.26
CA SER A 201 14.83 -22.47 -23.52
C SER A 201 13.35 -22.20 -23.79
N GLU A 202 12.49 -22.40 -22.79
CA GLU A 202 11.05 -22.13 -22.89
C GLU A 202 10.74 -20.63 -23.03
N ILE A 203 11.49 -19.76 -22.35
CA ILE A 203 11.33 -18.30 -22.47
C ILE A 203 11.68 -17.82 -23.88
N GLN A 204 12.72 -18.39 -24.50
CA GLN A 204 13.18 -18.04 -25.84
C GLN A 204 12.29 -18.64 -26.93
N ASN A 205 11.79 -19.86 -26.72
CA ASN A 205 10.98 -20.59 -27.68
C ASN A 205 9.74 -21.17 -26.98
N PRO A 206 8.76 -20.31 -26.65
CA PRO A 206 7.62 -20.74 -25.85
C PRO A 206 6.74 -21.70 -26.61
N TYR A 207 6.36 -22.78 -25.92
CA TYR A 207 5.35 -23.71 -26.39
C TYR A 207 3.95 -23.09 -26.27
N SER A 208 3.71 -22.34 -25.20
CA SER A 208 2.46 -21.60 -24.93
C SER A 208 2.73 -20.42 -23.98
N ASP A 209 1.78 -19.49 -23.87
CA ASP A 209 1.89 -18.39 -22.92
C ASP A 209 1.88 -18.88 -21.46
N ASP A 210 1.10 -19.93 -21.16
CA ASP A 210 1.03 -20.51 -19.81
C ASP A 210 2.35 -21.16 -19.39
N THR A 211 2.99 -21.91 -20.29
CA THR A 211 4.30 -22.54 -20.03
C THR A 211 5.40 -21.50 -19.90
N ARG A 212 5.37 -20.44 -20.72
CA ARG A 212 6.30 -19.32 -20.61
C ARG A 212 6.15 -18.59 -19.28
N ASN A 213 4.92 -18.29 -18.86
CA ASN A 213 4.65 -17.65 -17.58
C ASN A 213 5.11 -18.50 -16.40
N ALA A 214 4.88 -19.82 -16.46
CA ALA A 214 5.36 -20.76 -15.46
C ALA A 214 6.89 -20.80 -15.40
N ALA A 215 7.58 -20.77 -16.54
CA ALA A 215 9.04 -20.75 -16.62
C ALA A 215 9.64 -19.44 -16.05
N ILE A 216 9.00 -18.29 -16.28
CA ILE A 216 9.41 -17.00 -15.68
C ILE A 216 9.27 -17.06 -14.15
N GLU A 217 8.16 -17.55 -13.62
CA GLU A 217 8.01 -17.67 -12.16
C GLU A 217 9.05 -18.65 -11.58
N ALA A 218 9.28 -19.77 -12.27
CA ALA A 218 10.22 -20.79 -11.83
C ALA A 218 11.65 -20.25 -11.73
N VAL A 219 12.14 -19.57 -12.76
CA VAL A 219 13.53 -19.08 -12.79
C VAL A 219 13.78 -18.03 -11.69
N PHE A 220 12.82 -17.13 -11.44
CA PHE A 220 12.92 -16.16 -10.34
C PHE A 220 12.87 -16.84 -8.97
N ARG A 221 12.04 -17.87 -8.79
CA ARG A 221 12.01 -18.65 -7.55
C ARG A 221 13.34 -19.36 -7.28
N VAL A 222 13.95 -19.98 -8.30
CA VAL A 222 15.25 -20.64 -8.17
C VAL A 222 16.31 -19.62 -7.75
N TRP A 223 16.44 -18.49 -8.45
CA TRP A 223 17.39 -17.44 -8.06
C TRP A 223 17.14 -16.87 -6.66
N ASN A 224 15.88 -16.80 -6.22
CA ASN A 224 15.54 -16.32 -4.88
C ASN A 224 16.05 -17.26 -3.78
N ASN A 225 16.17 -18.55 -4.08
CA ASN A 225 16.68 -19.57 -3.16
C ASN A 225 18.21 -19.70 -3.23
N GLU A 226 18.84 -19.30 -4.34
CA GLU A 226 20.29 -19.25 -4.47
C GLU A 226 20.91 -18.27 -3.46
N ALA A 227 21.89 -18.74 -2.70
CA ALA A 227 22.62 -17.90 -1.74
C ALA A 227 23.68 -16.99 -2.38
N THR A 228 24.02 -17.20 -3.65
CA THR A 228 25.06 -16.45 -4.36
C THR A 228 24.52 -15.10 -4.86
N GLU A 229 25.39 -14.10 -4.89
CA GLU A 229 25.08 -12.78 -5.50
C GLU A 229 24.98 -12.88 -7.02
N GLU A 230 25.87 -13.66 -7.65
CA GLU A 230 25.81 -13.95 -9.07
C GLU A 230 24.78 -15.06 -9.33
N LYS A 231 23.76 -14.72 -10.12
CA LYS A 231 22.64 -15.61 -10.46
C LYS A 231 22.92 -16.27 -11.80
N TYR A 232 22.88 -17.61 -11.84
CA TYR A 232 23.22 -18.35 -13.05
C TYR A 232 22.34 -17.92 -14.24
N ARG A 233 23.00 -17.49 -15.33
CA ARG A 233 22.40 -17.02 -16.60
C ARG A 233 21.34 -15.91 -16.48
N GLN A 234 21.32 -15.15 -15.38
CA GLN A 234 20.32 -14.08 -15.19
C GLN A 234 20.33 -13.06 -16.32
N ASP A 235 21.49 -12.57 -16.72
CA ASP A 235 21.61 -11.60 -17.82
C ASP A 235 20.99 -12.11 -19.13
N GLU A 236 21.16 -13.40 -19.45
CA GLU A 236 20.63 -13.98 -20.68
C GLU A 236 19.11 -14.10 -20.64
N VAL A 237 18.56 -14.51 -19.50
CA VAL A 237 17.12 -14.60 -19.27
C VAL A 237 16.48 -13.21 -19.34
N ILE A 238 17.03 -12.24 -18.60
CA ILE A 238 16.50 -10.86 -18.58
C ILE A 238 16.62 -10.22 -19.96
N LYS A 239 17.73 -10.39 -20.68
CA LYS A 239 17.85 -9.90 -22.07
C LYS A 239 16.81 -10.55 -22.99
N SER A 240 16.54 -11.84 -22.84
CA SER A 240 15.54 -12.55 -23.64
C SER A 240 14.13 -12.02 -23.37
N LEU A 241 13.79 -11.76 -22.10
CA LEU A 241 12.48 -11.22 -21.71
C LEU A 241 12.30 -9.76 -22.16
N LEU A 242 13.35 -8.94 -22.09
CA LEU A 242 13.28 -7.51 -22.41
C LEU A 242 13.53 -7.18 -23.90
N ALA A 243 13.86 -8.17 -24.74
CA ALA A 243 14.12 -7.95 -26.16
C ALA A 243 12.87 -7.43 -26.90
N LYS A 244 11.71 -8.06 -26.66
CA LYS A 244 10.39 -7.67 -27.21
C LYS A 244 9.28 -8.02 -26.21
N PRO A 245 9.22 -7.34 -25.06
CA PRO A 245 8.28 -7.69 -24.01
C PRO A 245 6.86 -7.30 -24.42
N THR A 246 5.90 -8.13 -24.04
CA THR A 246 4.49 -7.74 -24.00
C THR A 246 4.19 -6.92 -22.73
N ASP A 247 3.05 -6.24 -22.68
CA ASP A 247 2.61 -5.57 -21.45
C ASP A 247 2.43 -6.58 -20.29
N GLU A 248 1.94 -7.79 -20.59
CA GLU A 248 1.81 -8.87 -19.60
C GLU A 248 3.18 -9.31 -19.05
N ASP A 249 4.20 -9.37 -19.90
CA ASP A 249 5.57 -9.69 -19.48
C ASP A 249 6.10 -8.64 -18.50
N LEU A 250 5.87 -7.36 -18.78
CA LEU A 250 6.33 -6.27 -17.92
C LEU A 250 5.61 -6.27 -16.57
N VAL A 251 4.29 -6.49 -16.57
CA VAL A 251 3.50 -6.68 -15.34
C VAL A 251 4.06 -7.85 -14.53
N ARG A 252 4.33 -8.98 -15.20
CA ARG A 252 4.89 -10.18 -14.55
C ARG A 252 6.26 -9.89 -13.95
N LEU A 253 7.16 -9.28 -14.70
CA LEU A 253 8.51 -8.95 -14.25
C LEU A 253 8.48 -8.03 -13.02
N CYS A 254 7.61 -7.02 -13.02
CA CYS A 254 7.44 -6.14 -11.86
C CYS A 254 6.89 -6.90 -10.64
N ALA A 255 5.93 -7.82 -10.85
CA ALA A 255 5.45 -8.69 -9.79
C ALA A 255 6.57 -9.61 -9.25
N MET A 256 7.47 -10.11 -10.11
CA MET A 256 8.60 -10.94 -9.68
C MET A 256 9.60 -10.14 -8.81
N LEU A 257 9.82 -8.85 -9.08
CA LEU A 257 10.65 -7.99 -8.22
C LEU A 257 10.09 -7.90 -6.79
N PHE A 258 8.75 -7.90 -6.65
CA PHE A 258 8.09 -7.91 -5.33
C PHE A 258 8.16 -9.28 -4.66
N TYR A 259 7.71 -10.34 -5.35
CA TYR A 259 7.58 -11.68 -4.76
C TYR A 259 8.92 -12.37 -4.48
N HIS A 260 9.95 -12.04 -5.25
CA HIS A 260 11.25 -12.71 -5.21
C HIS A 260 12.36 -11.71 -4.95
N LYS A 261 12.32 -11.09 -3.75
CA LYS A 261 13.27 -10.08 -3.31
C LYS A 261 14.72 -10.45 -3.62
N ASN A 262 15.16 -11.69 -3.37
CA ASN A 262 16.57 -12.07 -3.50
C ASN A 262 16.94 -12.54 -4.91
N ALA A 263 15.98 -12.63 -5.83
CA ALA A 263 16.23 -13.10 -7.17
C ALA A 263 16.94 -12.08 -8.05
N SER A 264 16.71 -10.78 -7.84
CA SER A 264 17.12 -9.74 -8.79
C SER A 264 18.36 -8.97 -8.33
N THR A 265 19.28 -8.71 -9.25
CA THR A 265 20.39 -7.75 -9.07
C THR A 265 19.91 -6.32 -9.32
N GLY A 266 20.69 -5.31 -8.89
CA GLY A 266 20.41 -3.91 -9.21
C GLY A 266 20.29 -3.67 -10.72
N GLN A 267 21.14 -4.29 -11.53
CA GLN A 267 21.07 -4.22 -13.00
C GLN A 267 19.75 -4.77 -13.56
N THR A 268 19.25 -5.86 -12.98
CA THR A 268 17.95 -6.44 -13.35
C THR A 268 16.81 -5.46 -13.03
N ILE A 269 16.82 -4.88 -11.81
CA ILE A 269 15.83 -3.89 -11.40
C ILE A 269 15.84 -2.69 -12.35
N SER A 270 17.01 -2.11 -12.62
CA SER A 270 17.16 -0.97 -13.54
C SER A 270 16.63 -1.28 -14.95
N ALA A 271 16.94 -2.47 -15.48
CA ALA A 271 16.51 -2.88 -16.80
C ALA A 271 14.97 -3.05 -16.89
N VAL A 272 14.37 -3.66 -15.86
CA VAL A 272 12.91 -3.83 -15.77
C VAL A 272 12.21 -2.49 -15.61
N LEU A 273 12.67 -1.61 -14.71
CA LEU A 273 12.09 -0.27 -14.51
C LEU A 273 12.14 0.55 -15.80
N SER A 274 13.30 0.61 -16.45
CA SER A 274 13.49 1.34 -17.70
C SER A 274 12.57 0.85 -18.80
N LYS A 275 12.48 -0.48 -19.00
CA LYS A 275 11.62 -1.04 -20.05
C LYS A 275 10.12 -0.85 -19.75
N SER A 276 9.73 -0.93 -18.48
CA SER A 276 8.33 -0.80 -18.04
C SER A 276 7.76 0.60 -18.25
N GLN A 277 8.59 1.62 -18.43
CA GLN A 277 8.15 2.98 -18.81
C GLN A 277 7.41 3.00 -20.17
N SER A 278 7.63 2.01 -21.03
CA SER A 278 7.02 1.91 -22.35
C SER A 278 5.68 1.17 -22.41
N ILE A 279 5.15 0.71 -21.25
CA ILE A 279 3.93 -0.10 -21.20
C ILE A 279 2.71 0.65 -21.76
N SER A 280 1.89 0.00 -22.58
CA SER A 280 0.74 0.67 -23.22
C SER A 280 -0.55 0.62 -22.39
N SER A 281 -0.69 -0.40 -21.56
CA SER A 281 -1.84 -0.70 -20.71
C SER A 281 -1.35 -1.16 -19.33
N SER A 282 -2.25 -1.35 -18.36
CA SER A 282 -1.90 -1.92 -17.03
C SER A 282 -0.87 -1.11 -16.21
N PHE A 283 -0.70 0.19 -16.50
CA PHE A 283 0.24 1.05 -15.77
C PHE A 283 -0.09 1.15 -14.27
N GLU A 284 -1.36 1.06 -13.88
CA GLU A 284 -1.78 1.01 -12.47
C GLU A 284 -1.28 -0.27 -11.79
N THR A 285 -1.39 -1.41 -12.46
CA THR A 285 -0.93 -2.71 -11.95
C THR A 285 0.58 -2.76 -11.82
N VAL A 286 1.32 -2.25 -12.81
CA VAL A 286 2.78 -2.15 -12.72
C VAL A 286 3.20 -1.22 -11.58
N SER A 287 2.56 -0.05 -11.48
CA SER A 287 2.82 0.92 -10.40
C SER A 287 2.59 0.29 -9.02
N HIS A 288 1.50 -0.46 -8.87
CA HIS A 288 1.19 -1.22 -7.66
C HIS A 288 2.29 -2.22 -7.31
N TRP A 289 2.74 -3.05 -8.26
CA TRP A 289 3.80 -4.02 -7.98
C TRP A 289 5.13 -3.38 -7.63
N ILE A 290 5.50 -2.29 -8.32
CA ILE A 290 6.72 -1.55 -8.00
C ILE A 290 6.62 -0.91 -6.62
N ASP A 291 5.53 -0.22 -6.28
CA ASP A 291 5.37 0.37 -4.94
C ASP A 291 5.46 -0.70 -3.84
N HIS A 292 4.82 -1.86 -4.03
CA HIS A 292 4.96 -2.98 -3.12
C HIS A 292 6.39 -3.54 -3.04
N ALA A 293 7.14 -3.60 -4.15
CA ALA A 293 8.53 -4.01 -4.12
C ALA A 293 9.42 -3.01 -3.35
N LEU A 294 9.04 -1.72 -3.32
CA LEU A 294 9.75 -0.70 -2.55
C LEU A 294 9.62 -0.89 -1.03
N THR A 295 8.70 -1.71 -0.52
CA THR A 295 8.62 -1.99 0.93
C THR A 295 9.92 -2.59 1.48
N TRP A 296 10.72 -3.23 0.61
CA TRP A 296 11.97 -3.87 1.01
C TRP A 296 13.12 -2.88 1.25
N LYS A 297 13.06 -1.68 0.65
CA LYS A 297 14.02 -0.55 0.78
C LYS A 297 15.50 -0.98 0.85
N ASP A 298 15.97 -1.78 -0.11
CA ASP A 298 17.38 -2.21 -0.15
C ASP A 298 18.24 -1.45 -1.18
N ASP A 299 19.55 -1.64 -1.06
CA ASP A 299 20.61 -0.92 -1.78
C ASP A 299 20.64 -1.16 -3.30
N ARG A 300 19.91 -2.16 -3.79
CA ARG A 300 19.81 -2.45 -5.22
C ARG A 300 18.86 -1.51 -5.95
N TRP A 301 18.00 -0.80 -5.22
CA TRP A 301 17.06 0.14 -5.79
C TRP A 301 17.68 1.53 -5.92
N SER A 302 17.63 2.10 -7.13
CA SER A 302 18.01 3.49 -7.36
C SER A 302 16.79 4.39 -7.25
N PHE A 303 16.80 5.31 -6.28
CA PHE A 303 15.73 6.29 -6.12
C PHE A 303 15.47 7.07 -7.42
N LYS A 304 16.52 7.48 -8.14
CA LYS A 304 16.37 8.24 -9.39
C LYS A 304 15.70 7.44 -10.51
N GLU A 305 15.98 6.14 -10.60
CA GLU A 305 15.35 5.27 -11.61
C GLU A 305 13.88 5.02 -11.28
N VAL A 306 13.56 4.87 -9.99
CA VAL A 306 12.17 4.77 -9.53
C VAL A 306 11.43 6.08 -9.81
N VAL A 307 12.02 7.24 -9.52
CA VAL A 307 11.43 8.54 -9.89
C VAL A 307 11.16 8.62 -11.38
N ALA A 308 12.10 8.22 -12.24
CA ALA A 308 11.89 8.21 -13.68
C ALA A 308 10.78 7.25 -14.12
N PHE A 309 10.65 6.09 -13.47
CA PHE A 309 9.55 5.17 -13.70
C PHE A 309 8.19 5.80 -13.31
N ILE A 310 8.06 6.31 -12.09
CA ILE A 310 6.83 6.94 -11.60
C ILE A 310 6.47 8.17 -12.44
N GLU A 311 7.46 8.96 -12.85
CA GLU A 311 7.31 10.11 -13.77
C GLU A 311 6.67 9.70 -15.10
N ALA A 312 7.02 8.53 -15.64
CA ALA A 312 6.42 8.01 -16.87
C ALA A 312 5.00 7.45 -16.65
N MET A 313 4.67 7.00 -15.43
CA MET A 313 3.40 6.34 -15.11
C MET A 313 2.31 7.33 -14.68
N VAL A 314 2.58 8.23 -13.73
CA VAL A 314 1.57 9.11 -13.11
C VAL A 314 0.74 9.90 -14.12
N PRO A 315 1.31 10.49 -15.20
CA PRO A 315 0.51 11.22 -16.19
C PRO A 315 -0.48 10.35 -16.97
N ARG A 316 -0.37 9.03 -16.92
CA ARG A 316 -1.22 8.08 -17.66
C ARG A 316 -2.48 7.68 -16.89
N PHE A 317 -2.58 8.01 -15.61
CA PHE A 317 -3.75 7.69 -14.80
C PHE A 317 -4.96 8.52 -15.24
N GLU A 318 -6.14 7.88 -15.32
CA GLU A 318 -7.39 8.57 -15.64
C GLU A 318 -7.84 9.48 -14.50
N GLU A 319 -7.70 9.01 -13.26
CA GLU A 319 -7.91 9.81 -12.06
C GLU A 319 -6.56 10.35 -11.53
N PRO A 320 -6.56 11.51 -10.84
CA PRO A 320 -5.37 12.00 -10.16
C PRO A 320 -4.79 10.95 -9.19
N ALA A 321 -3.50 10.66 -9.36
CA ALA A 321 -2.75 9.75 -8.50
C ALA A 321 -2.87 10.15 -7.02
N LYS A 322 -3.10 9.16 -6.15
CA LYS A 322 -3.27 9.36 -4.70
C LYS A 322 -2.05 8.85 -3.95
N SER A 323 -1.64 9.53 -2.89
CA SER A 323 -0.49 9.14 -2.05
C SER A 323 -0.61 7.71 -1.50
N LYS A 324 -1.83 7.27 -1.22
CA LYS A 324 -2.13 5.89 -0.76
C LYS A 324 -1.80 4.79 -1.79
N GLN A 325 -1.77 5.11 -3.08
CA GLN A 325 -1.40 4.16 -4.14
C GLN A 325 0.11 3.97 -4.26
N PHE A 326 0.88 4.91 -3.70
CA PHE A 326 2.34 4.98 -3.79
C PHE A 326 2.93 5.11 -2.39
N HIS A 327 2.45 4.30 -1.45
CA HIS A 327 2.73 4.49 -0.04
C HIS A 327 4.22 4.32 0.26
N SER A 328 4.84 3.24 -0.22
CA SER A 328 6.25 2.95 0.03
C SER A 328 7.17 3.93 -0.70
N PHE A 329 6.80 4.37 -1.90
CA PHE A 329 7.49 5.46 -2.59
C PHE A 329 7.42 6.76 -1.78
N CYS A 330 6.23 7.16 -1.31
CA CYS A 330 6.07 8.37 -0.51
C CYS A 330 6.89 8.32 0.77
N GLU A 331 6.91 7.19 1.48
CA GLU A 331 7.77 7.01 2.66
C GLU A 331 9.24 7.22 2.30
N TRP A 332 9.72 6.62 1.21
CA TRP A 332 11.13 6.74 0.80
C TRP A 332 11.51 8.19 0.44
N VAL A 333 10.57 8.97 -0.08
CA VAL A 333 10.77 10.41 -0.35
C VAL A 333 11.00 11.20 0.94
N TRP A 334 10.27 10.88 2.01
CA TRP A 334 10.31 11.61 3.27
C TRP A 334 11.39 11.12 4.25
N GLU A 335 11.94 9.93 4.04
CA GLU A 335 13.03 9.37 4.86
C GLU A 335 14.37 10.12 4.71
N ASP A 336 14.69 10.58 3.49
CA ASP A 336 15.91 11.34 3.20
C ASP A 336 15.55 12.70 2.58
N PRO A 337 15.91 13.84 3.21
CA PRO A 337 15.71 15.17 2.64
C PRO A 337 16.27 15.34 1.23
N ALA A 338 17.34 14.61 0.86
CA ALA A 338 17.88 14.65 -0.50
C ALA A 338 16.94 14.06 -1.54
N ASN A 339 16.14 13.05 -1.18
CA ASN A 339 15.12 12.46 -2.05
C ASN A 339 13.99 13.46 -2.31
N GLY A 340 13.49 14.10 -1.25
CA GLY A 340 12.51 15.18 -1.34
C GLY A 340 13.00 16.34 -2.20
N SER A 341 14.23 16.81 -1.97
CA SER A 341 14.88 17.85 -2.78
C SER A 341 14.91 17.49 -4.26
N TYR A 342 15.48 16.33 -4.60
CA TYR A 342 15.60 15.87 -5.98
C TYR A 342 14.24 15.76 -6.67
N LEU A 343 13.27 15.14 -6.00
CA LEU A 343 11.94 14.91 -6.56
C LEU A 343 11.18 16.22 -6.82
N PHE A 344 11.08 17.07 -5.79
CA PHE A 344 10.31 18.31 -5.88
C PHE A 344 10.94 19.27 -6.88
N ALA A 345 12.27 19.43 -6.87
CA ALA A 345 12.95 20.27 -7.84
C ALA A 345 12.70 19.77 -9.27
N ARG A 346 12.82 18.46 -9.51
CA ARG A 346 12.62 17.85 -10.82
C ARG A 346 11.19 17.98 -11.33
N TRP A 347 10.20 17.58 -10.54
CA TRP A 347 8.81 17.54 -10.98
C TRP A 347 8.18 18.94 -11.05
N LEU A 348 8.49 19.86 -10.14
CA LEU A 348 8.05 21.26 -10.28
C LEU A 348 8.66 21.90 -11.52
N ASN A 349 9.94 21.65 -11.81
CA ASN A 349 10.60 22.17 -13.00
C ASN A 349 10.13 21.51 -14.31
N SER A 350 9.55 20.31 -14.25
CA SER A 350 8.92 19.68 -15.41
C SER A 350 7.68 20.45 -15.88
N GLY A 351 6.95 21.06 -14.94
CA GLY A 351 5.69 21.74 -15.22
C GLY A 351 4.52 20.81 -15.57
N ASP A 352 4.71 19.49 -15.53
CA ASP A 352 3.64 18.51 -15.78
C ASP A 352 2.57 18.62 -14.70
N PHE A 353 1.31 18.76 -15.12
CA PHE A 353 0.21 19.01 -14.20
C PHE A 353 -0.06 17.82 -13.28
N SER A 354 0.03 16.59 -13.80
CA SER A 354 -0.25 15.37 -13.03
C SER A 354 0.82 15.14 -11.98
N LEU A 355 2.09 15.30 -12.34
CA LEU A 355 3.22 15.18 -11.40
C LEU A 355 3.16 16.25 -10.31
N CYS A 356 2.96 17.51 -10.67
CA CYS A 356 2.88 18.59 -9.69
C CYS A 356 1.64 18.46 -8.78
N SER A 357 0.51 17.97 -9.31
CA SER A 357 -0.68 17.66 -8.50
C SER A 357 -0.39 16.53 -7.52
N PHE A 358 0.35 15.51 -7.96
CA PHE A 358 0.74 14.41 -7.10
C PHE A 358 1.68 14.86 -5.97
N LEU A 359 2.62 15.79 -6.22
CA LEU A 359 3.40 16.41 -5.14
C LEU A 359 2.51 17.06 -4.06
N ALA A 360 1.48 17.81 -4.46
CA ALA A 360 0.56 18.44 -3.52
C ALA A 360 -0.25 17.41 -2.70
N GLU A 361 -0.61 16.28 -3.32
CA GLU A 361 -1.27 15.15 -2.65
C GLU A 361 -0.33 14.45 -1.66
N MET A 362 0.96 14.29 -2.01
CA MET A 362 1.97 13.72 -1.11
C MET A 362 2.14 14.53 0.17
N VAL A 363 2.22 15.86 0.07
CA VAL A 363 2.36 16.74 1.25
C VAL A 363 1.09 16.72 2.11
N SER A 364 -0.09 16.57 1.49
CA SER A 364 -1.37 16.51 2.20
C SER A 364 -1.53 15.27 3.10
N GLY A 365 -0.77 14.20 2.82
CA GLY A 365 -0.77 12.97 3.61
C GLY A 365 0.19 12.96 4.81
N GLY A 366 1.10 13.94 4.91
CA GLY A 366 2.11 14.04 5.97
C GLY A 366 1.75 15.03 7.08
N ASP A 367 2.74 15.34 7.92
CA ASP A 367 2.61 16.41 8.92
C ASP A 367 2.44 17.75 8.18
N LYS A 368 1.27 18.39 8.36
CA LYS A 368 1.03 19.74 7.84
C LYS A 368 2.16 20.67 8.29
N GLY A 369 2.80 21.34 7.33
CA GLY A 369 3.82 22.34 7.63
C GLY A 369 5.27 21.82 7.67
N ALA A 370 5.57 20.64 7.11
CA ALA A 370 6.96 20.19 6.98
C ALA A 370 7.74 21.10 6.02
N ALA A 371 8.88 21.61 6.49
CA ALA A 371 9.83 22.34 5.66
C ALA A 371 10.53 21.37 4.69
N LEU A 372 10.61 21.76 3.42
CA LEU A 372 11.28 21.00 2.36
C LEU A 372 12.32 21.91 1.68
N PRO A 373 13.55 21.99 2.22
CA PRO A 373 14.62 22.74 1.57
C PRO A 373 15.13 21.97 0.34
N LEU A 374 15.42 22.70 -0.74
CA LEU A 374 16.09 22.16 -1.92
C LEU A 374 17.61 22.27 -1.77
N LEU A 375 18.31 21.22 -2.18
CA LEU A 375 19.76 21.15 -2.22
C LEU A 375 20.30 21.86 -3.48
N PRO A 376 21.48 22.51 -3.42
CA PRO A 376 22.04 23.27 -4.53
C PRO A 376 22.17 22.47 -5.83
N GLN A 377 22.53 21.19 -5.75
CA GLN A 377 22.76 20.33 -6.91
C GLN A 377 21.48 19.97 -7.68
N ASP A 378 20.30 20.09 -7.05
CA ASP A 378 19.02 19.74 -7.67
C ASP A 378 18.34 20.96 -8.31
N LEU A 379 18.86 22.17 -8.06
CA LEU A 379 18.30 23.40 -8.61
C LEU A 379 18.56 23.52 -10.12
N PRO A 380 17.59 24.02 -10.90
CA PRO A 380 17.82 24.39 -12.29
C PRO A 380 18.94 25.42 -12.43
N HIS A 381 19.76 25.33 -13.47
CA HIS A 381 20.88 26.26 -13.68
C HIS A 381 20.43 27.66 -14.13
N GLU A 382 19.40 27.72 -14.98
CA GLU A 382 18.94 28.98 -15.57
C GLU A 382 18.00 29.75 -14.64
N ALA A 383 18.17 31.08 -14.59
CA ALA A 383 17.31 31.94 -13.77
C ALA A 383 15.83 31.82 -14.12
N ALA A 384 15.51 31.69 -15.42
CA ALA A 384 14.13 31.56 -15.89
C ALA A 384 13.48 30.27 -15.39
N ASP A 385 14.23 29.17 -15.32
CA ASP A 385 13.74 27.87 -14.84
C ASP A 385 13.54 27.88 -13.33
N GLN A 386 14.39 28.56 -12.57
CA GLN A 386 14.21 28.74 -11.13
C GLN A 386 12.96 29.57 -10.80
N VAL A 387 12.70 30.64 -11.55
CA VAL A 387 11.47 31.43 -11.43
C VAL A 387 10.24 30.59 -11.80
N PHE A 388 10.33 29.81 -12.88
CA PHE A 388 9.27 28.88 -13.28
C PHE A 388 8.98 27.85 -12.18
N LEU A 389 10.00 27.22 -11.61
CA LEU A 389 9.87 26.30 -10.48
C LEU A 389 9.19 26.99 -9.28
N ALA A 390 9.60 28.22 -8.93
CA ALA A 390 9.00 28.97 -7.82
C ALA A 390 7.51 29.26 -8.04
N ARG A 391 7.10 29.60 -9.27
CA ARG A 391 5.69 29.80 -9.63
C ARG A 391 4.91 28.50 -9.56
N LYS A 392 5.46 27.39 -10.09
CA LYS A 392 4.87 26.04 -9.97
C LYS A 392 4.67 25.64 -8.51
N CYS A 393 5.68 25.88 -7.68
CA CYS A 393 5.62 25.66 -6.24
C CYS A 393 4.39 26.35 -5.62
N ILE A 394 4.20 27.64 -5.87
CA ILE A 394 3.03 28.39 -5.37
C ILE A 394 1.72 27.87 -5.96
N GLY A 395 1.70 27.57 -7.25
CA GLY A 395 0.52 27.07 -7.93
C GLY A 395 -0.02 25.78 -7.29
N PHE A 396 0.84 24.81 -7.03
CA PHE A 396 0.44 23.48 -6.56
C PHE A 396 0.45 23.33 -5.04
N LEU A 397 1.41 23.95 -4.34
CA LEU A 397 1.60 23.81 -2.89
C LEU A 397 0.96 24.96 -2.10
N TRP A 398 -0.05 25.62 -2.66
CA TRP A 398 -0.70 26.78 -2.04
C TRP A 398 -1.22 26.53 -0.61
N LEU A 399 -1.76 25.34 -0.35
CA LEU A 399 -2.29 24.96 0.96
C LEU A 399 -1.23 24.42 1.92
N HIS A 400 0.05 24.48 1.51
CA HIS A 400 1.22 23.99 2.22
C HIS A 400 2.28 25.09 2.31
N GLU A 401 1.90 26.21 2.92
CA GLU A 401 2.63 27.48 2.89
C GLU A 401 4.06 27.39 3.42
N ILE A 402 4.31 26.57 4.44
CA ILE A 402 5.67 26.36 4.99
C ILE A 402 6.53 25.57 4.00
N THR A 403 5.98 24.51 3.38
CA THR A 403 6.69 23.73 2.37
C THR A 403 7.03 24.62 1.16
N ALA A 404 6.06 25.40 0.69
CA ALA A 404 6.28 26.35 -0.39
C ALA A 404 7.37 27.37 -0.03
N ALA A 405 7.25 28.03 1.12
CA ALA A 405 8.24 29.02 1.58
C ALA A 405 9.64 28.42 1.73
N SER A 406 9.75 27.20 2.26
CA SER A 406 11.04 26.50 2.39
C SER A 406 11.72 26.28 1.04
N ILE A 407 10.95 25.88 0.01
CA ILE A 407 11.47 25.72 -1.36
C ILE A 407 11.93 27.06 -1.93
N LEU A 408 11.12 28.12 -1.78
CA LEU A 408 11.48 29.46 -2.26
C LEU A 408 12.71 30.02 -1.52
N LEU A 409 12.86 29.78 -0.21
CA LEU A 409 14.04 30.20 0.55
C LEU A 409 15.31 29.47 0.09
N SER A 410 15.23 28.20 -0.32
CA SER A 410 16.37 27.50 -0.94
C SER A 410 16.78 28.13 -2.28
N LEU A 411 15.83 28.64 -3.07
CA LEU A 411 16.12 29.40 -4.29
C LEU A 411 16.75 30.77 -3.96
N VAL A 412 16.36 31.41 -2.86
CA VAL A 412 17.03 32.64 -2.39
C VAL A 412 18.47 32.35 -1.96
N GLU A 413 18.69 31.22 -1.29
CA GLU A 413 20.00 30.86 -0.75
C GLU A 413 21.01 30.42 -1.82
N HIS A 414 20.57 29.55 -2.72
CA HIS A 414 21.45 28.82 -3.64
C HIS A 414 21.14 29.11 -5.12
N GLY A 415 20.10 29.89 -5.41
CA GLY A 415 19.65 30.16 -6.77
C GLY A 415 20.51 31.19 -7.51
N HIS A 416 20.14 31.37 -8.78
CA HIS A 416 20.77 32.32 -9.67
C HIS A 416 20.44 33.76 -9.23
N PRO A 417 21.41 34.69 -9.14
CA PRO A 417 21.18 36.05 -8.64
C PRO A 417 20.05 36.81 -9.34
N ASN A 418 19.87 36.60 -10.66
CA ASN A 418 18.78 37.21 -11.43
C ASN A 418 17.37 36.64 -11.11
N ALA A 419 17.27 35.44 -10.52
CA ALA A 419 15.99 34.85 -10.13
C ALA A 419 15.53 35.35 -8.75
N VAL A 420 16.48 35.61 -7.84
CA VAL A 420 16.22 35.95 -6.43
C VAL A 420 15.20 37.07 -6.25
N PRO A 421 15.25 38.22 -6.96
CA PRO A 421 14.26 39.29 -6.78
C PRO A 421 12.82 38.87 -7.11
N GLU A 422 12.63 38.01 -8.13
CA GLU A 422 11.31 37.48 -8.46
C GLU A 422 10.84 36.48 -7.40
N VAL A 423 11.73 35.61 -6.92
CA VAL A 423 11.44 34.62 -5.87
C VAL A 423 11.08 35.31 -4.54
N GLU A 424 11.82 36.35 -4.13
CA GLU A 424 11.47 37.17 -2.96
C GLU A 424 10.14 37.91 -3.16
N GLY A 425 9.88 38.36 -4.39
CA GLY A 425 8.59 38.93 -4.78
C GLY A 425 7.44 37.95 -4.54
N LEU A 426 7.62 36.69 -4.91
CA LEU A 426 6.65 35.60 -4.73
C LEU A 426 6.46 35.18 -3.26
N LEU A 427 7.53 35.17 -2.47
CA LEU A 427 7.47 34.98 -1.01
C LEU A 427 6.64 36.08 -0.33
N TRP A 428 6.80 37.32 -0.77
CA TRP A 428 6.00 38.44 -0.30
C TRP A 428 4.54 38.34 -0.78
N GLU A 429 4.33 38.30 -2.09
CA GLU A 429 3.04 38.27 -2.76
C GLU A 429 3.05 37.21 -3.88
N PRO A 430 2.20 36.17 -3.80
CA PRO A 430 0.99 36.09 -2.97
C PRO A 430 1.15 35.49 -1.56
N LEU A 431 2.30 34.87 -1.22
CA LEU A 431 2.37 33.89 -0.14
C LEU A 431 2.20 34.50 1.27
N LEU A 432 3.15 35.33 1.73
CA LEU A 432 3.10 35.93 3.08
C LEU A 432 1.91 36.86 3.31
N LEU A 433 1.45 37.55 2.25
CA LEU A 433 0.23 38.36 2.32
C LEU A 433 -1.04 37.53 2.55
N SER A 434 -1.03 36.25 2.16
CA SER A 434 -2.18 35.36 2.30
C SER A 434 -2.14 34.51 3.55
N TYR A 435 -0.95 34.03 3.93
CA TYR A 435 -0.70 33.20 5.10
C TYR A 435 0.25 33.94 6.03
N SER A 436 -0.28 34.40 7.15
CA SER A 436 0.47 35.20 8.12
C SER A 436 0.44 34.59 9.53
N SER A 437 -0.40 33.59 9.77
CA SER A 437 -0.52 32.97 11.08
C SER A 437 0.62 31.98 11.35
N GLU A 438 0.88 31.05 10.43
CA GLU A 438 1.94 30.03 10.58
C GLU A 438 3.23 30.41 9.85
N LEU A 439 3.10 30.99 8.65
CA LEU A 439 4.24 31.33 7.82
C LEU A 439 5.11 32.45 8.42
N ARG A 440 4.50 33.46 9.06
CA ARG A 440 5.28 34.55 9.66
C ARG A 440 6.16 34.05 10.82
N PRO A 441 5.66 33.29 11.81
CA PRO A 441 6.52 32.65 12.82
C PRO A 441 7.63 31.80 12.21
N TYR A 442 7.34 31.05 11.14
CA TYR A 442 8.37 30.30 10.41
C TYR A 442 9.45 31.23 9.85
N LEU A 443 9.10 32.34 9.20
CA LEU A 443 10.08 33.31 8.70
C LEU A 443 10.85 34.02 9.83
N GLU A 444 10.21 34.29 10.97
CA GLU A 444 10.89 34.82 12.16
C GLU A 444 11.94 33.85 12.71
N LEU A 445 11.70 32.54 12.62
CA LEU A 445 12.72 31.52 12.91
C LEU A 445 13.85 31.56 11.87
N GLN A 446 13.51 31.64 10.58
CA GLN A 446 14.50 31.70 9.49
C GLN A 446 15.32 33.00 9.49
N ALA A 447 14.82 34.08 10.08
CA ALA A 447 15.56 35.32 10.30
C ALA A 447 16.81 35.15 11.19
N SER A 448 16.91 34.03 11.92
CA SER A 448 18.08 33.62 12.71
C SER A 448 18.83 32.43 12.10
N SER A 449 18.59 32.11 10.83
CA SER A 449 19.27 31.03 10.10
C SER A 449 20.79 31.24 10.06
N THR A 450 21.54 30.14 9.98
CA THR A 450 22.99 30.17 9.77
C THR A 450 23.38 30.75 8.42
N SER A 451 22.45 30.73 7.47
CA SER A 451 22.63 31.32 6.14
C SER A 451 22.37 32.82 6.17
N PRO A 452 23.38 33.68 5.91
CA PRO A 452 23.20 35.13 5.95
C PRO A 452 22.19 35.64 4.92
N THR A 453 22.10 34.99 3.76
CA THR A 453 21.16 35.35 2.69
C THR A 453 19.72 35.08 3.11
N VAL A 454 19.43 33.88 3.63
CA VAL A 454 18.11 33.50 4.13
C VAL A 454 17.71 34.35 5.33
N ALA A 455 18.64 34.56 6.26
CA ALA A 455 18.40 35.37 7.45
C ALA A 455 18.01 36.81 7.05
N LYS A 456 18.75 37.43 6.13
CA LYS A 456 18.45 38.77 5.63
C LYS A 456 17.10 38.83 4.91
N ALA A 457 16.86 37.94 3.94
CA ALA A 457 15.61 37.91 3.19
C ALA A 457 14.39 37.74 4.12
N SER A 458 14.51 36.87 5.13
CA SER A 458 13.47 36.64 6.13
C SER A 458 13.24 37.86 7.03
N GLN A 459 14.32 38.53 7.48
CA GLN A 459 14.22 39.78 8.25
C GLN A 459 13.51 40.88 7.45
N ASP A 460 13.87 41.05 6.17
CA ASP A 460 13.28 42.03 5.28
C ASP A 460 11.79 41.74 5.03
N LEU A 461 11.42 40.46 4.80
CA LEU A 461 10.03 40.03 4.63
C LEU A 461 9.20 40.26 5.91
N VAL A 462 9.71 39.91 7.08
CA VAL A 462 9.04 40.12 8.37
C VAL A 462 8.84 41.61 8.65
N ALA A 463 9.86 42.44 8.40
CA ALA A 463 9.78 43.88 8.56
C ALA A 463 8.76 44.50 7.61
N ARG A 464 8.76 44.08 6.33
CA ARG A 464 7.81 44.51 5.31
C ARG A 464 6.38 44.10 5.67
N HIS A 465 6.17 42.88 6.15
CA HIS A 465 4.87 42.41 6.62
C HIS A 465 4.37 43.22 7.82
N LYS A 466 5.24 43.48 8.80
CA LYS A 466 4.88 44.32 9.97
C LYS A 466 4.46 45.72 9.52
N ALA A 467 5.21 46.36 8.63
CA ALA A 467 4.88 47.68 8.10
C ALA A 467 3.54 47.69 7.35
N TYR A 468 3.25 46.63 6.57
CA TYR A 468 1.99 46.47 5.87
C TYR A 468 0.79 46.34 6.81
N ILE A 469 0.89 45.47 7.83
CA ILE A 469 -0.17 45.30 8.84
C ILE A 469 -0.41 46.60 9.62
N GLU A 470 0.65 47.33 9.98
CA GLU A 470 0.51 48.62 10.65
C GLU A 470 -0.14 49.67 9.76
N GLY A 471 0.21 49.71 8.47
CA GLY A 471 -0.45 50.57 7.50
C GLY A 471 -1.95 50.29 7.37
N LEU A 472 -2.37 49.02 7.43
CA LEU A 472 -3.78 48.64 7.43
C LEU A 472 -4.51 49.09 8.69
N ARG A 473 -3.90 48.93 9.87
CA ARG A 473 -4.48 49.40 11.14
C ARG A 473 -4.66 50.90 11.15
N ASN A 474 -3.67 51.65 10.66
CA ASN A 474 -3.77 53.09 10.53
C ASN A 474 -4.90 53.51 9.56
N ALA A 475 -5.18 52.70 8.53
CA ALA A 475 -6.29 52.95 7.61
C ALA A 475 -7.67 52.66 8.24
N GLU A 476 -7.77 51.77 9.23
CA GLU A 476 -9.02 51.52 9.96
C GLU A 476 -9.48 52.74 10.78
N GLU A 477 -8.56 53.63 11.16
CA GLU A 477 -8.87 54.89 11.86
C GLU A 477 -9.45 55.96 10.92
N ILE A 478 -9.40 55.75 9.60
CA ILE A 478 -9.94 56.68 8.59
C ILE A 478 -11.43 56.37 8.41
N SER A 479 -12.28 57.22 8.99
CA SER A 479 -13.74 57.04 8.96
C SER A 479 -14.34 56.92 7.56
N GLU A 480 -13.72 57.55 6.57
CA GLU A 480 -14.13 57.56 5.17
C GLU A 480 -13.89 56.22 4.46
N LEU A 481 -12.98 55.39 4.99
CA LEU A 481 -12.69 54.04 4.49
C LEU A 481 -13.45 52.96 5.25
N GLU A 482 -14.22 53.31 6.29
CA GLU A 482 -14.99 52.35 7.06
C GLU A 482 -16.10 51.73 6.20
N PRO A 483 -16.18 50.39 6.10
CA PRO A 483 -17.28 49.75 5.40
C PRO A 483 -18.62 50.08 6.07
N SER A 484 -19.66 50.28 5.26
CA SER A 484 -21.01 50.54 5.77
C SER A 484 -21.47 49.43 6.72
N ASN A 485 -22.35 49.76 7.67
CA ASN A 485 -22.96 48.77 8.57
C ASN A 485 -23.60 47.60 7.81
N GLU A 486 -24.18 47.86 6.64
CA GLU A 486 -24.76 46.85 5.77
C GLU A 486 -23.69 45.90 5.23
N ALA A 487 -22.56 46.43 4.73
CA ALA A 487 -21.44 45.62 4.25
C ALA A 487 -20.82 44.77 5.37
N ARG A 488 -20.63 45.34 6.57
CA ARG A 488 -20.15 44.61 7.76
C ARG A 488 -21.10 43.49 8.16
N ARG A 489 -22.41 43.74 8.15
CA ARG A 489 -23.43 42.72 8.43
C ARG A 489 -23.42 41.62 7.36
N ALA A 490 -23.32 41.99 6.08
CA ALA A 490 -23.26 41.03 4.98
C ALA A 490 -22.03 40.12 5.09
N ALA A 491 -20.86 40.68 5.43
CA ALA A 491 -19.65 39.90 5.67
C ALA A 491 -19.83 38.92 6.84
N ALA A 492 -20.33 39.39 7.99
CA ALA A 492 -20.57 38.54 9.16
C ALA A 492 -21.57 37.39 8.87
N ILE A 493 -22.64 37.67 8.10
CA ILE A 493 -23.60 36.63 7.67
C ILE A 493 -22.92 35.61 6.77
N LYS A 494 -22.11 36.06 5.80
CA LYS A 494 -21.38 35.19 4.88
C LYS A 494 -20.41 34.26 5.62
N ASP A 495 -19.66 34.79 6.59
CA ASP A 495 -18.72 34.01 7.38
C ASP A 495 -19.45 33.00 8.27
N HIS A 496 -20.57 33.39 8.87
CA HIS A 496 -21.40 32.47 9.66
C HIS A 496 -21.97 31.32 8.82
N GLN A 497 -22.47 31.61 7.62
CA GLN A 497 -22.97 30.61 6.67
C GLN A 497 -21.85 29.65 6.26
N ARG A 498 -20.68 30.18 5.91
CA ARG A 498 -19.50 29.38 5.54
C ARG A 498 -19.08 28.44 6.66
N SER A 499 -18.93 28.94 7.89
CA SER A 499 -18.58 28.11 9.06
C SER A 499 -19.62 27.02 9.33
N THR A 500 -20.90 27.33 9.14
CA THR A 500 -21.99 26.36 9.26
C THR A 500 -21.86 25.25 8.23
N ASP A 501 -21.54 25.57 6.98
CA ASP A 501 -21.40 24.58 5.91
C ASP A 501 -20.14 23.73 6.06
N ILE A 502 -19.02 24.32 6.48
CA ILE A 502 -17.80 23.59 6.86
C ILE A 502 -18.13 22.58 7.97
N GLN A 503 -18.85 23.01 9.01
CA GLN A 503 -19.24 22.12 10.11
C GLN A 503 -20.14 20.97 9.63
N LYS A 504 -21.08 21.23 8.72
CA LYS A 504 -21.93 20.17 8.12
C LYS A 504 -21.11 19.17 7.32
N GLN A 505 -20.16 19.63 6.50
CA GLN A 505 -19.31 18.74 5.71
C GLN A 505 -18.37 17.92 6.59
N ALA A 506 -17.72 18.54 7.58
CA ALA A 506 -16.87 17.85 8.54
C ALA A 506 -17.64 16.76 9.31
N ARG A 507 -18.91 17.03 9.69
CA ARG A 507 -19.78 16.04 10.33
C ARG A 507 -20.05 14.83 9.44
N LYS A 508 -20.31 15.03 8.14
CA LYS A 508 -20.54 13.93 7.18
C LYS A 508 -19.32 13.01 7.01
N MET A 509 -18.14 13.53 7.28
CA MET A 509 -16.88 12.77 7.18
C MET A 509 -16.47 12.14 8.52
N SER A 510 -17.21 12.39 9.60
CA SER A 510 -16.84 11.94 10.95
C SER A 510 -17.42 10.55 11.24
N ILE A 511 -16.53 9.58 11.47
CA ILE A 511 -16.90 8.23 11.92
C ILE A 511 -17.67 8.28 13.25
N PHE A 512 -17.35 9.25 14.12
CA PHE A 512 -18.07 9.47 15.37
C PHE A 512 -19.51 9.94 15.17
N GLY A 513 -19.76 10.71 14.10
CA GLY A 513 -21.09 11.21 13.76
C GLY A 513 -22.08 10.10 13.45
N ASP A 514 -21.60 9.00 12.85
CA ASP A 514 -22.41 7.83 12.51
C ASP A 514 -22.48 6.80 13.64
N THR A 515 -21.48 6.77 14.53
CA THR A 515 -21.36 5.77 15.60
C THR A 515 -22.10 6.17 16.89
N PHE A 516 -22.22 7.48 17.18
CA PHE A 516 -22.77 7.97 18.45
C PHE A 516 -24.04 8.80 18.24
N HIS A 517 -25.00 8.68 19.17
CA HIS A 517 -26.22 9.49 19.16
C HIS A 517 -25.88 10.98 19.40
N THR A 518 -26.47 11.85 18.58
CA THR A 518 -26.28 13.31 18.67
C THR A 518 -27.60 14.02 19.00
N ALA A 519 -27.54 15.02 19.87
CA ALA A 519 -28.67 15.87 20.21
C ALA A 519 -28.26 17.35 20.11
N THR A 520 -29.11 18.17 19.48
CA THR A 520 -28.88 19.62 19.40
C THR A 520 -29.41 20.29 20.66
N MET A 521 -28.52 20.89 21.46
CA MET A 521 -28.91 21.67 22.63
C MET A 521 -29.00 23.15 22.26
N LEU A 522 -30.14 23.79 22.56
CA LEU A 522 -30.31 25.24 22.35
C LEU A 522 -29.56 26.06 23.41
N TYR A 523 -29.53 25.58 24.65
CA TYR A 523 -28.88 26.22 25.80
C TYR A 523 -28.33 25.17 26.77
N GLY A 524 -27.26 25.52 27.49
CA GLY A 524 -26.72 24.72 28.59
C GLY A 524 -25.22 24.45 28.46
N ARG A 525 -24.56 24.23 29.60
CA ARG A 525 -23.12 23.89 29.70
C ARG A 525 -22.88 22.53 30.37
N LYS A 526 -23.95 21.81 30.70
CA LYS A 526 -23.90 20.55 31.45
C LYS A 526 -24.99 19.62 30.91
N ASN A 527 -24.68 18.34 30.81
CA ASN A 527 -25.64 17.27 30.60
C ASN A 527 -26.03 16.66 31.96
N PHE A 528 -27.31 16.33 32.13
CA PHE A 528 -27.84 15.63 33.30
C PHE A 528 -28.42 14.29 32.85
N SER A 529 -27.91 13.19 33.39
CA SER A 529 -28.44 11.85 33.15
C SER A 529 -28.61 11.08 34.46
N MET A 530 -29.60 10.19 34.53
CA MET A 530 -29.80 9.30 35.69
C MET A 530 -29.22 7.92 35.35
N ILE A 531 -28.23 7.48 36.12
CA ILE A 531 -27.59 6.17 35.94
C ILE A 531 -28.22 5.20 36.94
N THR A 532 -28.51 3.96 36.51
CA THR A 532 -29.00 2.89 37.39
C THR A 532 -27.84 1.98 37.77
N GLY A 533 -27.57 1.84 39.06
CA GLY A 533 -26.54 0.95 39.61
C GLY A 533 -26.91 -0.52 39.52
N ALA A 534 -25.94 -1.41 39.81
CA ALA A 534 -26.14 -2.87 39.79
C ALA A 534 -27.15 -3.38 40.83
N ASP A 535 -27.45 -2.56 41.83
CA ASP A 535 -28.44 -2.74 42.90
C ASP A 535 -29.83 -2.18 42.54
N GLY A 536 -29.98 -1.54 41.38
CA GLY A 536 -31.22 -0.92 40.93
C GLY A 536 -31.45 0.51 41.45
N GLU A 537 -30.53 1.06 42.26
CA GLU A 537 -30.63 2.45 42.71
C GLU A 537 -30.25 3.42 41.59
N LYS A 538 -31.01 4.53 41.49
CA LYS A 538 -30.77 5.57 40.48
C LYS A 538 -30.06 6.76 41.11
N PHE A 539 -28.92 7.15 40.56
CA PHE A 539 -28.19 8.34 41.00
C PHE A 539 -27.94 9.34 39.85
N PRO A 540 -27.95 10.65 40.13
CA PRO A 540 -27.74 11.68 39.12
C PRO A 540 -26.27 11.75 38.70
N SER A 541 -26.05 11.87 37.40
CA SER A 541 -24.76 12.15 36.77
C SER A 541 -24.85 13.50 36.06
N ILE A 542 -24.00 14.44 36.48
CA ILE A 542 -23.88 15.76 35.86
C ILE A 542 -22.52 15.83 35.19
N THR A 543 -22.50 15.85 33.87
CA THR A 543 -21.27 15.95 33.09
C THR A 543 -21.18 17.34 32.46
N PRO A 544 -20.14 18.15 32.73
CA PRO A 544 -19.94 19.40 32.01
C PRO A 544 -19.67 19.11 30.53
N LEU A 545 -20.24 19.93 29.65
CA LEU A 545 -19.94 19.85 28.22
C LEU A 545 -18.54 20.42 27.98
N SER A 546 -17.71 19.67 27.25
CA SER A 546 -16.45 20.16 26.72
C SER A 546 -16.67 20.71 25.32
N GLU A 547 -16.10 21.87 25.04
CA GLU A 547 -16.01 22.40 23.68
C GLU A 547 -14.75 21.84 23.02
N GLN A 548 -14.91 21.28 21.83
CA GLN A 548 -13.81 21.02 20.93
C GLN A 548 -13.99 21.92 19.72
N SER A 549 -13.06 22.85 19.55
CA SER A 549 -13.00 23.75 18.42
C SER A 549 -11.70 23.51 17.66
N TYR A 550 -11.76 23.69 16.35
CA TYR A 550 -10.61 23.68 15.47
C TYR A 550 -10.64 24.97 14.67
N SER A 551 -9.49 25.63 14.58
CA SER A 551 -9.29 26.83 13.77
C SER A 551 -8.31 26.51 12.65
N PHE A 552 -8.53 27.09 11.49
CA PHE A 552 -7.61 26.98 10.36
C PHE A 552 -7.47 28.35 9.70
N GLU A 553 -6.28 28.69 9.21
CA GLU A 553 -6.08 29.94 8.47
C GLU A 553 -6.69 29.83 7.07
N PHE A 554 -7.44 30.85 6.69
CA PHE A 554 -7.99 30.98 5.34
C PHE A 554 -7.20 32.04 4.56
N PRO A 555 -6.74 31.76 3.34
CA PRO A 555 -5.83 32.65 2.62
C PRO A 555 -6.46 34.01 2.35
N ARG A 556 -5.84 35.10 2.81
CA ARG A 556 -6.41 36.44 2.74
C ARG A 556 -6.79 36.89 1.32
N LEU A 557 -5.96 36.59 0.32
CA LEU A 557 -6.24 36.97 -1.08
C LEU A 557 -7.50 36.32 -1.65
N SER A 558 -7.89 35.14 -1.15
CA SER A 558 -9.14 34.50 -1.56
C SER A 558 -10.40 35.24 -1.05
N VAL A 559 -10.24 36.18 -0.12
CA VAL A 559 -11.30 37.07 0.37
C VAL A 559 -11.23 38.43 -0.31
N VAL A 560 -10.02 38.99 -0.42
CA VAL A 560 -9.80 40.37 -0.92
C VAL A 560 -9.92 40.45 -2.44
N ASP A 561 -9.31 39.53 -3.18
CA ASP A 561 -9.38 39.46 -4.65
C ASP A 561 -9.49 37.98 -5.10
N PRO A 562 -10.65 37.34 -4.91
CA PRO A 562 -10.83 35.94 -5.27
C PRO A 562 -10.61 35.67 -6.76
N VAL A 563 -10.90 36.63 -7.63
CA VAL A 563 -10.80 36.44 -9.08
C VAL A 563 -9.36 36.52 -9.54
N GLY A 564 -8.63 37.58 -9.15
CA GLY A 564 -7.22 37.72 -9.48
C GLY A 564 -6.38 36.63 -8.84
N PHE A 565 -6.69 36.26 -7.59
CA PHE A 565 -6.04 35.16 -6.90
C PHE A 565 -6.22 33.81 -7.62
N ASN A 566 -7.46 33.42 -7.97
CA ASN A 566 -7.70 32.18 -8.71
C ASN A 566 -7.04 32.19 -10.10
N ARG A 567 -7.05 33.35 -10.78
CA ARG A 567 -6.34 33.52 -12.05
C ARG A 567 -4.84 33.32 -11.88
N LEU A 568 -4.23 33.88 -10.83
CA LEU A 568 -2.80 33.75 -10.56
C LEU A 568 -2.41 32.28 -10.33
N LEU A 569 -3.13 31.56 -9.47
CA LEU A 569 -2.88 30.14 -9.24
C LEU A 569 -3.06 29.31 -10.51
N LEU A 570 -4.10 29.59 -11.30
CA LEU A 570 -4.33 28.90 -12.56
C LEU A 570 -3.17 29.12 -13.53
N VAL A 571 -2.73 30.37 -13.71
CA VAL A 571 -1.61 30.72 -14.59
C VAL A 571 -0.35 29.97 -14.16
N PHE A 572 -0.01 29.98 -12.88
CA PHE A 572 1.15 29.24 -12.37
C PHE A 572 1.03 27.73 -12.59
N ARG A 573 -0.17 27.15 -12.49
CA ARG A 573 -0.38 25.73 -12.77
C ARG A 573 -0.25 25.37 -14.26
N VAL A 574 -0.78 26.20 -15.15
CA VAL A 574 -0.87 25.86 -16.59
C VAL A 574 0.27 26.40 -17.44
N GLU A 575 1.04 27.39 -16.95
CA GLU A 575 2.17 27.94 -17.71
C GLU A 575 3.14 26.83 -18.11
N GLN A 576 3.63 26.88 -19.34
CA GLN A 576 4.58 25.90 -19.86
C GLN A 576 5.97 26.49 -19.84
N ARG A 577 6.98 25.63 -19.67
CA ARG A 577 8.38 26.04 -19.77
C ARG A 577 8.64 26.57 -21.19
N LYS A 578 9.29 27.73 -21.29
CA LYS A 578 9.54 28.42 -22.56
C LYS A 578 10.83 27.96 -23.21
#